data_AF-A0A4R0RRB7-F1
#
_entry.id   AF-A0A4R0RRB7-F1
#
_cell.length_a   1.000
_cell.length_b   1.000
_cell.length_c   1.000
_cell.angle_alpha   90.00
_cell.angle_beta   90.00
_cell.angle_gamma   90.00
#
_symmetry.space_group_name_H-M   'P 1'
#
loop_
_entity.id
_entity.type
_entity.pdbx_description
1 polymer ?
#
loop_
_entity_poly.entity_id
_entity_poly.type
_entity_poly.pdbx_seq_one_letter_code
_entity_poly.pdbx_strand_id
1 'polypeptide(L)'
;MSTPDPNVTPQIGGTSKEGVYDEKTGHGVPQSGSGSLDEVEAYHPQAFGTNQANSVKRNAGYAATFLTQFEVLSGREWKILRRDWTLFLAHIAVSAVLGVFCGGLYFKTDITIAGFQSRVGCLFFLGALIAFSTLSALYHVVEIRPLFLRERSASYYSPTAWLLSRFVFDVIPLRVIPTIVVASITYWMAGLAHDAAHFFKFLFILVLYTLAMTLWNFLLACFFKNGGIAILLSALSALYQMTFAGFFVHLNDIPPVLRWLQWLCPLKYTLEALSVNEVGSGLTIQDTLQGVPVDVSASLIMNLLFGFGANNYYRDVLVLFAFIAGFGLGVIGIVWLKVRERR
;
A
#
# COMPACT_ATOMS: atom_id res chain seq x y z
N MET A 1 -13.81 43.74 25.57
CA MET A 1 -12.98 44.96 25.44
C MET A 1 -12.09 45.02 26.67
N SER A 2 -10.86 44.50 26.56
CA SER A 2 -9.70 44.79 27.44
C SER A 2 -8.55 43.83 27.12
N THR A 3 -7.66 44.25 26.23
CA THR A 3 -6.29 43.73 26.10
C THR A 3 -5.37 44.42 27.10
N PRO A 4 -4.32 43.77 27.60
CA PRO A 4 -3.12 44.46 28.06
C PRO A 4 -1.90 44.20 27.17
N ASP A 5 -1.12 45.27 27.00
CA ASP A 5 0.07 45.48 26.18
C ASP A 5 1.37 44.81 26.74
N PRO A 6 2.45 44.72 25.92
CA PRO A 6 3.70 44.02 26.21
C PRO A 6 4.80 44.96 26.74
N ASN A 7 5.70 44.44 27.57
CA ASN A 7 7.13 44.82 27.71
C ASN A 7 7.64 44.50 29.11
N VAL A 8 8.43 43.44 29.29
CA VAL A 8 9.53 43.41 30.27
C VAL A 8 10.61 42.42 29.81
N THR A 9 11.79 42.93 29.44
CA THR A 9 13.10 42.32 29.76
C THR A 9 13.68 43.17 30.89
N PRO A 10 14.62 42.74 31.78
CA PRO A 10 15.99 42.39 31.38
C PRO A 10 16.77 41.40 32.31
N GLN A 11 18.04 41.17 31.96
CA GLN A 11 19.24 41.00 32.81
C GLN A 11 19.99 39.66 32.79
N ILE A 12 21.29 39.81 32.50
CA ILE A 12 22.39 38.85 32.47
C ILE A 12 23.26 39.13 33.71
N GLY A 13 23.83 38.09 34.33
CA GLY A 13 25.04 38.19 35.15
C GLY A 13 25.08 37.28 36.38
N GLY A 14 26.21 36.57 36.57
CA GLY A 14 26.59 36.05 37.90
C GLY A 14 27.23 34.66 37.96
N THR A 15 28.56 34.65 37.99
CA THR A 15 29.55 33.58 38.25
C THR A 15 29.36 32.68 39.49
N SER A 16 29.87 31.44 39.44
CA SER A 16 30.68 30.84 40.52
C SER A 16 31.53 29.63 40.05
N LYS A 17 32.75 29.58 40.59
CA LYS A 17 33.81 28.53 40.52
C LYS A 17 33.35 27.27 41.31
N GLU A 18 33.99 26.11 41.42
CA GLU A 18 35.39 25.66 41.37
C GLU A 18 35.38 24.10 41.47
N GLY A 19 36.44 23.40 41.04
CA GLY A 19 36.56 21.95 41.24
C GLY A 19 37.78 21.32 40.56
N VAL A 20 38.90 21.32 41.27
CA VAL A 20 40.23 20.77 40.93
C VAL A 20 40.31 19.28 41.29
N TYR A 21 40.97 18.46 40.46
CA TYR A 21 41.79 17.32 40.90
C TYR A 21 43.00 17.15 39.97
N ASP A 22 44.17 16.97 40.58
CA ASP A 22 45.52 16.89 40.03
C ASP A 22 46.11 15.51 40.40
N GLU A 23 46.82 14.83 39.49
CA GLU A 23 47.74 13.75 39.88
C GLU A 23 48.89 13.61 38.87
N LYS A 24 50.12 13.73 39.42
CA LYS A 24 51.42 13.71 38.74
C LYS A 24 52.00 12.30 38.66
N THR A 25 52.77 12.04 37.60
CA THR A 25 54.04 11.27 37.54
C THR A 25 54.54 11.44 36.09
N GLY A 26 55.78 11.74 35.71
CA GLY A 26 57.11 11.68 36.33
C GLY A 26 58.07 11.04 35.30
N HIS A 27 59.24 11.65 35.07
CA HIS A 27 60.36 11.29 34.15
C HIS A 27 60.29 11.90 32.73
N GLY A 28 61.27 12.67 32.22
CA GLY A 28 62.65 12.93 32.65
C GLY A 28 63.59 12.72 31.45
N VAL A 29 63.84 13.78 30.67
CA VAL A 29 64.78 13.78 29.53
C VAL A 29 66.18 14.15 30.03
N PRO A 30 67.26 13.54 29.51
CA PRO A 30 68.56 14.20 29.44
C PRO A 30 69.05 14.37 27.99
N GLN A 31 69.73 15.50 27.76
CA GLN A 31 70.37 15.90 26.52
C GLN A 31 71.90 15.89 26.69
N SER A 32 72.61 15.57 25.61
CA SER A 32 74.00 15.97 25.24
C SER A 32 75.21 15.18 25.78
N GLY A 33 76.02 14.68 24.83
CA GLY A 33 77.43 14.29 25.01
C GLY A 33 78.08 13.79 23.71
N SER A 34 79.14 14.47 23.27
CA SER A 34 79.87 14.41 21.99
C SER A 34 80.72 13.15 21.72
N GLY A 35 80.87 12.77 20.44
CA GLY A 35 81.95 11.89 19.96
C GLY A 35 81.79 11.51 18.49
N SER A 36 82.62 12.09 17.61
CA SER A 36 82.86 11.62 16.24
C SER A 36 83.58 10.28 16.25
N LEU A 37 83.31 9.43 15.25
CA LEU A 37 84.27 8.62 14.46
C LEU A 37 83.47 7.64 13.57
N ASP A 38 83.41 7.97 12.29
CA ASP A 38 83.53 7.12 11.10
C ASP A 38 82.94 5.70 11.07
N GLU A 39 82.12 5.49 10.03
CA GLU A 39 81.96 4.25 9.26
C GLU A 39 81.08 3.13 9.85
N VAL A 40 79.78 3.17 9.54
CA VAL A 40 78.96 1.94 9.44
C VAL A 40 77.93 2.06 8.31
N GLU A 41 78.23 1.34 7.22
CA GLU A 41 77.32 0.66 6.28
C GLU A 41 76.04 1.38 5.80
N ALA A 42 76.03 1.75 4.52
CA ALA A 42 74.83 2.16 3.79
C ALA A 42 73.79 1.04 3.73
N TYR A 43 72.66 1.20 4.41
CA TYR A 43 71.50 0.32 4.32
C TYR A 43 70.83 0.47 2.94
N HIS A 44 71.03 -0.51 2.06
CA HIS A 44 70.21 -0.70 0.87
C HIS A 44 68.80 -1.14 1.29
N PRO A 45 67.73 -0.37 1.04
CA PRO A 45 66.38 -0.89 1.21
C PRO A 45 66.17 -1.95 0.12
N GLN A 46 66.20 -3.22 0.53
CA GLN A 46 65.71 -4.33 -0.28
C GLN A 46 64.26 -4.02 -0.64
N ALA A 47 63.99 -3.95 -1.94
CA ALA A 47 62.66 -3.81 -2.48
C ALA A 47 61.77 -4.90 -1.88
N PHE A 48 60.92 -4.52 -0.94
CA PHE A 48 59.82 -5.36 -0.49
C PHE A 48 59.00 -5.67 -1.73
N GLY A 49 59.11 -6.93 -2.16
CA GLY A 49 58.31 -7.47 -3.25
C GLY A 49 56.88 -7.04 -3.04
N THR A 50 56.36 -6.33 -4.05
CA THR A 50 54.96 -6.01 -4.20
C THR A 50 54.19 -7.31 -4.10
N ASN A 51 53.73 -7.64 -2.89
CA ASN A 51 52.69 -8.62 -2.67
C ASN A 51 51.56 -8.17 -3.59
N GLN A 52 51.36 -8.93 -4.66
CA GLN A 52 50.21 -8.83 -5.53
C GLN A 52 49.01 -8.73 -4.59
N ALA A 53 48.45 -7.52 -4.52
CA ALA A 53 47.10 -7.32 -4.09
C ALA A 53 46.25 -8.06 -5.12
N ASN A 54 46.09 -9.36 -4.90
CA ASN A 54 44.97 -10.12 -5.40
C ASN A 54 43.76 -9.40 -4.83
N SER A 55 43.30 -8.41 -5.59
CA SER A 55 41.95 -7.89 -5.49
C SER A 55 41.06 -9.07 -5.78
N VAL A 56 40.76 -9.83 -4.73
CA VAL A 56 39.61 -10.71 -4.70
C VAL A 56 38.48 -9.75 -5.05
N LYS A 57 38.01 -9.82 -6.30
CA LYS A 57 36.72 -9.25 -6.69
C LYS A 57 35.75 -9.83 -5.66
N ARG A 58 35.45 -9.06 -4.62
CA ARG A 58 34.34 -9.35 -3.71
C ARG A 58 33.15 -9.42 -4.66
N ASN A 59 32.68 -10.64 -4.92
CA ASN A 59 31.48 -10.84 -5.71
C ASN A 59 30.42 -9.96 -5.05
N ALA A 60 29.99 -8.92 -5.75
CA ALA A 60 29.05 -7.91 -5.27
C ALA A 60 27.60 -8.46 -5.26
N GLY A 61 27.47 -9.73 -4.89
CA GLY A 61 26.25 -10.50 -4.80
C GLY A 61 26.02 -10.95 -3.36
N TYR A 62 24.75 -11.10 -3.01
CA TYR A 62 24.34 -11.61 -1.70
C TYR A 62 24.85 -13.03 -1.47
N ALA A 63 25.12 -13.40 -0.22
CA ALA A 63 25.70 -14.70 0.14
C ALA A 63 24.77 -15.90 -0.16
N ALA A 64 23.44 -15.68 -0.21
CA ALA A 64 22.44 -16.71 -0.46
C ALA A 64 21.68 -16.47 -1.77
N THR A 65 21.21 -17.56 -2.40
CA THR A 65 20.37 -17.52 -3.61
C THR A 65 19.03 -16.81 -3.34
N PHE A 66 18.44 -16.17 -4.36
CA PHE A 66 17.18 -15.43 -4.24
C PHE A 66 16.03 -16.26 -3.63
N LEU A 67 15.88 -17.53 -4.03
CA LEU A 67 14.84 -18.41 -3.50
C LEU A 67 15.05 -18.70 -2.01
N THR A 68 16.29 -18.97 -1.59
CA THR A 68 16.63 -19.18 -0.18
C THR A 68 16.36 -17.93 0.65
N GLN A 69 16.67 -16.73 0.12
CA GLN A 69 16.32 -15.47 0.78
C GLN A 69 14.81 -15.31 0.92
N PHE A 70 14.06 -15.55 -0.16
CA PHE A 70 12.61 -15.45 -0.17
C PHE A 70 11.96 -16.43 0.81
N GLU A 71 12.43 -17.68 0.86
CA GLU A 71 11.92 -18.71 1.78
C GLU A 71 12.14 -18.33 3.25
N VAL A 72 13.36 -17.90 3.60
CA VAL A 72 13.69 -17.49 4.98
C VAL A 72 12.89 -16.26 5.40
N LEU A 73 12.77 -15.26 4.52
CA LEU A 73 11.97 -14.06 4.78
C LEU A 73 10.48 -14.40 4.90
N SER A 74 9.97 -15.27 4.04
CA SER A 74 8.60 -15.79 4.09
C SER A 74 8.33 -16.51 5.41
N GLY A 75 9.24 -17.38 5.86
CA GLY A 75 9.15 -18.05 7.15
C GLY A 75 9.18 -17.08 8.34
N ARG A 76 9.92 -15.97 8.23
CA ARG A 76 9.93 -14.89 9.23
C ARG A 76 8.59 -14.17 9.28
N GLU A 77 8.06 -13.73 8.12
CA GLU A 77 6.79 -13.03 8.05
C GLU A 77 5.62 -13.92 8.50
N TRP A 78 5.65 -15.22 8.17
CA TRP A 78 4.68 -16.19 8.67
C TRP A 78 4.70 -16.30 10.20
N LYS A 79 5.89 -16.38 10.80
CA LYS A 79 6.03 -16.42 12.27
C LYS A 79 5.53 -15.13 12.92
N ILE A 80 5.81 -13.97 12.32
CA ILE A 80 5.32 -12.67 12.80
C ILE A 80 3.80 -12.66 12.75
N LEU A 81 3.20 -12.99 11.61
CA LEU A 81 1.76 -13.02 11.43
C LEU A 81 1.08 -14.00 12.40
N ARG A 82 1.63 -15.21 12.57
CA ARG A 82 1.09 -16.20 13.50
C ARG A 82 1.18 -15.75 14.97
N ARG A 83 2.23 -15.01 15.32
CA ARG A 83 2.41 -14.47 16.67
C ARG A 83 1.51 -13.27 16.92
N ASP A 84 1.23 -12.48 15.87
CA ASP A 84 0.40 -11.29 15.93
C ASP A 84 -1.06 -11.59 15.58
N TRP A 85 -1.64 -12.53 16.32
CA TRP A 85 -3.05 -12.94 16.13
C TRP A 85 -4.02 -11.77 16.32
N THR A 86 -3.65 -10.80 17.15
CA THR A 86 -4.45 -9.60 17.43
C THR A 86 -4.70 -8.79 16.17
N LEU A 87 -3.68 -8.54 15.34
CA LEU A 87 -3.83 -7.75 14.13
C LEU A 87 -4.75 -8.44 13.11
N PHE A 88 -4.57 -9.74 12.93
CA PHE A 88 -5.39 -10.56 12.05
C PHE A 88 -6.85 -10.62 12.51
N LEU A 89 -7.08 -10.90 13.79
CA LEU A 89 -8.42 -10.96 14.37
C LEU A 89 -9.12 -9.60 14.33
N ALA A 90 -8.39 -8.50 14.56
CA ALA A 90 -8.93 -7.16 14.45
C ALA A 90 -9.42 -6.85 13.03
N HIS A 91 -8.65 -7.22 11.99
CA HIS A 91 -9.09 -7.04 10.60
C HIS A 91 -10.36 -7.84 10.28
N ILE A 92 -10.43 -9.11 10.72
CA ILE A 92 -11.63 -9.94 10.52
C ILE A 92 -12.83 -9.36 11.27
N ALA A 93 -12.65 -8.96 12.53
CA ALA A 93 -13.73 -8.40 13.35
C ALA A 93 -14.26 -7.09 12.76
N VAL A 94 -13.37 -6.17 12.37
CA VAL A 94 -13.75 -4.90 11.72
C VAL A 94 -14.45 -5.16 10.39
N SER A 95 -13.94 -6.07 9.56
CA SER A 95 -14.60 -6.43 8.29
C SER A 95 -15.96 -7.10 8.49
N ALA A 96 -16.14 -7.90 9.54
CA ALA A 96 -17.43 -8.48 9.88
C ALA A 96 -18.43 -7.41 10.32
N VAL A 97 -18.02 -6.48 11.20
CA VAL A 97 -18.86 -5.36 11.66
C VAL A 97 -19.24 -4.46 10.48
N LEU A 98 -18.29 -4.11 9.61
CA LEU A 98 -18.55 -3.32 8.41
C LEU A 98 -19.48 -4.06 7.43
N GLY A 99 -19.36 -5.38 7.32
CA GLY A 99 -20.21 -6.22 6.49
C GLY A 99 -21.65 -6.24 6.99
N VAL A 100 -21.84 -6.40 8.31
CA VAL A 100 -23.17 -6.33 8.94
C VAL A 100 -23.76 -4.93 8.82
N PHE A 101 -22.94 -3.89 9.01
CA PHE A 101 -23.37 -2.50 8.86
C PHE A 101 -23.82 -2.20 7.42
N CYS A 102 -23.00 -2.55 6.42
CA CYS A 102 -23.32 -2.38 5.02
C CYS A 102 -24.54 -3.21 4.60
N GLY A 103 -24.55 -4.51 4.96
CA GLY A 103 -25.67 -5.40 4.68
C GLY A 103 -26.98 -4.98 5.36
N GLY A 104 -26.90 -4.40 6.56
CA GLY A 104 -28.04 -3.84 7.29
C GLY A 104 -28.60 -2.57 6.66
N LEU A 105 -27.74 -1.69 6.14
CA LEU A 105 -28.16 -0.48 5.42
C LEU A 105 -28.94 -0.80 4.14
N TYR A 106 -28.56 -1.88 3.45
CA TYR A 106 -29.16 -2.28 2.17
C TYR A 106 -30.02 -3.55 2.28
N PHE A 107 -30.57 -3.82 3.47
CA PHE A 107 -31.25 -5.09 3.76
C PHE A 107 -32.41 -5.36 2.80
N LYS A 108 -32.36 -6.49 2.09
CA LYS A 108 -33.37 -6.94 1.11
C LYS A 108 -33.86 -5.83 0.18
N THR A 109 -33.00 -5.42 -0.75
CA THR A 109 -33.35 -4.33 -1.66
C THR A 109 -34.50 -4.68 -2.60
N ASP A 110 -35.48 -3.77 -2.75
CA ASP A 110 -36.65 -3.94 -3.63
C ASP A 110 -36.27 -4.03 -5.13
N ILE A 111 -37.23 -4.46 -5.96
CA ILE A 111 -37.07 -4.67 -7.42
C ILE A 111 -37.54 -3.44 -8.23
N THR A 112 -37.71 -2.29 -7.58
CA THR A 112 -38.10 -1.01 -8.21
C THR A 112 -36.87 -0.29 -8.81
N ILE A 113 -37.08 0.80 -9.55
CA ILE A 113 -35.98 1.61 -10.09
C ILE A 113 -35.12 2.19 -8.95
N ALA A 114 -35.76 2.64 -7.87
CA ALA A 114 -35.08 3.11 -6.65
C ALA A 114 -34.34 1.96 -5.93
N GLY A 115 -34.91 0.76 -5.97
CA GLY A 115 -34.25 -0.46 -5.50
C GLY A 115 -32.98 -0.77 -6.29
N PHE A 116 -33.01 -0.68 -7.62
CA PHE A 116 -31.82 -0.86 -8.44
C PHE A 116 -30.71 0.15 -8.12
N GLN A 117 -31.07 1.43 -7.95
CA GLN A 117 -30.10 2.44 -7.50
C GLN A 117 -29.50 2.10 -6.13
N SER A 118 -30.31 1.56 -5.21
CA SER A 118 -29.84 1.09 -3.89
C SER A 118 -28.89 -0.11 -4.01
N ARG A 119 -29.14 -1.05 -4.94
CA ARG A 119 -28.24 -2.18 -5.23
C ARG A 119 -26.88 -1.70 -5.73
N VAL A 120 -26.86 -0.83 -6.74
CA VAL A 120 -25.61 -0.26 -7.26
C VAL A 120 -24.93 0.61 -6.19
N GLY A 121 -25.70 1.31 -5.37
CA GLY A 121 -25.19 2.05 -4.20
C GLY A 121 -24.48 1.16 -3.19
N CYS A 122 -25.03 -0.02 -2.91
CA CYS A 122 -24.40 -1.03 -2.05
C CYS A 122 -23.04 -1.49 -2.63
N LEU A 123 -23.00 -1.80 -3.93
CA LEU A 123 -21.77 -2.20 -4.63
C LEU A 123 -20.71 -1.08 -4.59
N PHE A 124 -21.12 0.16 -4.83
CA PHE A 124 -20.26 1.33 -4.75
C PHE A 124 -19.72 1.55 -3.34
N PHE A 125 -20.59 1.46 -2.33
CA PHE A 125 -20.20 1.63 -0.93
C PHE A 125 -19.21 0.55 -0.48
N LEU A 126 -19.42 -0.70 -0.89
CA LEU A 126 -18.48 -1.79 -0.64
C LEU A 126 -17.11 -1.54 -1.28
N GLY A 127 -17.10 -1.07 -2.54
CA GLY A 127 -15.87 -0.63 -3.21
C GLY A 127 -15.17 0.51 -2.46
N ALA A 128 -15.91 1.52 -1.99
CA ALA A 128 -15.36 2.61 -1.19
C ALA A 128 -14.75 2.12 0.14
N LEU A 129 -15.45 1.23 0.86
CA LEU A 129 -14.94 0.62 2.10
C LEU A 129 -13.63 -0.12 1.86
N ILE A 130 -13.53 -0.89 0.78
CA ILE A 130 -12.31 -1.57 0.39
C ILE A 130 -11.19 -0.56 0.11
N ALA A 131 -11.47 0.49 -0.68
CA ALA A 131 -10.50 1.53 -1.01
C ALA A 131 -9.86 2.12 0.25
N PHE A 132 -10.67 2.48 1.25
CA PHE A 132 -10.18 3.01 2.53
C PHE A 132 -9.48 1.94 3.39
N SER A 133 -9.99 0.70 3.42
CA SER A 133 -9.39 -0.37 4.22
C SER A 133 -7.92 -0.66 3.82
N THR A 134 -7.60 -0.53 2.53
CA THR A 134 -6.26 -0.80 1.99
C THR A 134 -5.19 0.23 2.40
N LEU A 135 -5.57 1.40 2.95
CA LEU A 135 -4.60 2.38 3.50
C LEU A 135 -3.77 1.79 4.64
N SER A 136 -4.32 0.85 5.40
CA SER A 136 -3.58 0.17 6.47
C SER A 136 -2.39 -0.64 5.93
N ALA A 137 -2.43 -1.08 4.66
CA ALA A 137 -1.31 -1.76 4.01
C ALA A 137 -0.13 -0.79 3.77
N LEU A 138 -0.44 0.44 3.34
CA LEU A 138 0.54 1.50 3.20
C LEU A 138 1.20 1.82 4.54
N TYR A 139 0.39 1.97 5.60
CA TYR A 139 0.88 2.25 6.95
C TYR A 139 1.88 1.19 7.43
N HIS A 140 1.54 -0.08 7.27
CA HIS A 140 2.39 -1.20 7.66
C HIS A 140 3.74 -1.20 6.90
N VAL A 141 3.74 -0.89 5.60
CA VAL A 141 5.00 -0.77 4.83
C VAL A 141 5.84 0.42 5.27
N VAL A 142 5.22 1.54 5.65
CA VAL A 142 5.92 2.71 6.19
C VAL A 142 6.59 2.39 7.52
N GLU A 143 5.91 1.65 8.40
CA GLU A 143 6.40 1.30 9.74
C GLU A 143 7.61 0.35 9.70
N ILE A 144 7.61 -0.68 8.84
CA ILE A 144 8.74 -1.63 8.75
C ILE A 144 9.91 -1.07 7.93
N ARG A 145 9.73 -0.02 7.14
CA ARG A 145 10.78 0.54 6.29
C ARG A 145 12.11 0.85 6.99
N PRO A 146 12.15 1.45 8.20
CA PRO A 146 13.40 1.74 8.88
C PRO A 146 14.19 0.46 9.22
N LEU A 147 13.49 -0.60 9.62
CA LEU A 147 14.10 -1.92 9.83
C LEU A 147 14.71 -2.45 8.54
N PHE A 148 13.95 -2.40 7.44
CA PHE A 148 14.42 -2.80 6.12
C PHE A 148 15.67 -2.00 5.68
N LEU A 149 15.70 -0.69 5.90
CA LEU A 149 16.87 0.14 5.56
C LEU A 149 18.13 -0.26 6.35
N ARG A 150 17.97 -0.63 7.62
CA ARG A 150 19.06 -1.13 8.48
C ARG A 150 19.54 -2.51 8.05
N GLU A 151 18.63 -3.43 7.72
CA GLU A 151 18.99 -4.76 7.23
C GLU A 151 19.67 -4.68 5.86
N ARG A 152 19.26 -3.71 5.04
CA ARG A 152 19.88 -3.42 3.74
C ARG A 152 21.28 -2.85 3.87
N SER A 153 21.55 -1.95 4.82
CA SER A 153 22.93 -1.43 5.02
C SER A 153 23.92 -2.53 5.40
N ALA A 154 23.43 -3.59 6.05
CA ALA A 154 24.21 -4.79 6.36
C ALA A 154 24.22 -5.84 5.24
N SER A 155 23.59 -5.57 4.09
CA SER A 155 23.54 -6.45 2.91
C SER A 155 23.02 -7.87 3.18
N TYR A 156 22.05 -8.03 4.09
CA TYR A 156 21.51 -9.35 4.44
C TYR A 156 20.69 -10.01 3.32
N TYR A 157 19.91 -9.25 2.54
CA TYR A 157 19.04 -9.78 1.49
C TYR A 157 18.71 -8.75 0.40
N SER A 158 18.22 -9.24 -0.75
CA SER A 158 17.78 -8.41 -1.87
C SER A 158 16.45 -7.68 -1.55
N PRO A 159 16.34 -6.37 -1.86
CA PRO A 159 15.11 -5.62 -1.72
C PRO A 159 13.89 -6.19 -2.46
N THR A 160 14.12 -6.83 -3.60
CA THR A 160 13.05 -7.49 -4.36
C THR A 160 12.54 -8.75 -3.67
N ALA A 161 13.41 -9.52 -3.01
CA ALA A 161 13.04 -10.71 -2.27
C ALA A 161 12.16 -10.35 -1.05
N TRP A 162 12.55 -9.29 -0.33
CA TRP A 162 11.79 -8.77 0.81
C TRP A 162 10.43 -8.21 0.42
N LEU A 163 10.36 -7.44 -0.67
CA LEU A 163 9.09 -6.90 -1.13
C LEU A 163 8.13 -8.02 -1.52
N LEU A 164 8.61 -9.04 -2.26
CA LEU A 164 7.78 -10.15 -2.71
C LEU A 164 7.29 -11.00 -1.52
N SER A 165 8.17 -11.33 -0.57
CA SER A 165 7.76 -12.06 0.63
C SER A 165 6.74 -11.25 1.41
N ARG A 166 6.95 -9.95 1.59
CA ARG A 166 6.02 -9.10 2.30
C ARG A 166 4.66 -9.02 1.60
N PHE A 167 4.66 -8.90 0.28
CA PHE A 167 3.44 -8.87 -0.53
C PHE A 167 2.59 -10.12 -0.29
N VAL A 168 3.17 -11.31 -0.41
CA VAL A 168 2.41 -12.58 -0.25
C VAL A 168 1.81 -12.71 1.15
N PHE A 169 2.59 -12.41 2.20
CA PHE A 169 2.15 -12.61 3.59
C PHE A 169 1.31 -11.47 4.16
N ASP A 170 1.36 -10.26 3.60
CA ASP A 170 0.46 -9.17 3.97
C ASP A 170 -0.86 -9.28 3.22
N VAL A 171 -0.81 -9.52 1.91
CA VAL A 171 -1.99 -9.43 1.04
C VAL A 171 -2.97 -10.57 1.27
N ILE A 172 -2.51 -11.83 1.31
CA ILE A 172 -3.41 -12.97 1.41
C ILE A 172 -4.17 -12.93 2.76
N PRO A 173 -3.49 -12.86 3.92
CA PRO A 173 -4.17 -13.01 5.20
C PRO A 173 -4.87 -11.73 5.67
N LEU A 174 -4.27 -10.55 5.45
CA LEU A 174 -4.79 -9.29 6.00
C LEU A 174 -5.68 -8.51 5.01
N ARG A 175 -5.76 -8.92 3.74
CA ARG A 175 -6.56 -8.22 2.71
C ARG A 175 -7.59 -9.14 2.08
N VAL A 176 -7.16 -10.27 1.52
CA VAL A 176 -8.08 -11.17 0.81
C VAL A 176 -9.10 -11.78 1.76
N ILE A 177 -8.68 -12.31 2.91
CA ILE A 177 -9.61 -12.92 3.88
C ILE A 177 -10.64 -11.90 4.41
N PRO A 178 -10.25 -10.71 4.90
CA PRO A 178 -11.23 -9.74 5.38
C PRO A 178 -12.17 -9.21 4.27
N THR A 179 -11.66 -9.05 3.04
CA THR A 179 -12.51 -8.73 1.86
C THR A 179 -13.54 -9.83 1.61
N ILE A 180 -13.16 -11.11 1.68
CA ILE A 180 -14.09 -12.22 1.49
C ILE A 180 -15.17 -12.21 2.57
N VAL A 181 -14.81 -11.94 3.82
CA VAL A 181 -15.76 -11.87 4.95
C VAL A 181 -16.78 -10.74 4.75
N VAL A 182 -16.32 -9.51 4.51
CA VAL A 182 -17.22 -8.35 4.32
C VAL A 182 -18.11 -8.54 3.10
N ALA A 183 -17.56 -9.06 1.99
CA ALA A 183 -18.29 -9.31 0.76
C ALA A 183 -19.37 -10.38 0.94
N SER A 184 -19.03 -11.48 1.61
CA SER A 184 -19.97 -12.58 1.85
C SER A 184 -21.16 -12.12 2.71
N ILE A 185 -20.89 -11.44 3.83
CA ILE A 185 -21.96 -10.94 4.72
C ILE A 185 -22.86 -9.96 3.97
N THR A 186 -22.26 -8.98 3.29
CA THR A 186 -23.02 -7.93 2.57
C THR A 186 -23.89 -8.53 1.46
N TYR A 187 -23.36 -9.48 0.68
CA TYR A 187 -24.07 -10.09 -0.45
C TYR A 187 -25.38 -10.75 -0.03
N TRP A 188 -25.33 -11.59 1.00
CA TRP A 188 -26.50 -12.32 1.49
C TRP A 188 -27.50 -11.41 2.21
N MET A 189 -27.03 -10.41 2.95
CA MET A 189 -27.92 -9.47 3.65
C MET A 189 -28.62 -8.49 2.72
N ALA A 190 -27.92 -7.99 1.69
CA ALA A 190 -28.48 -7.05 0.74
C ALA A 190 -29.49 -7.69 -0.24
N GLY A 191 -29.49 -9.03 -0.34
CA GLY A 191 -30.41 -9.77 -1.21
C GLY A 191 -30.07 -9.63 -2.68
N LEU A 192 -28.77 -9.69 -3.01
CA LEU A 192 -28.28 -9.76 -4.39
C LEU A 192 -28.67 -11.10 -5.03
N ALA A 193 -28.38 -11.26 -6.34
CA ALA A 193 -28.73 -12.45 -7.10
C ALA A 193 -28.46 -13.76 -6.34
N HIS A 194 -29.42 -14.70 -6.29
CA HIS A 194 -29.29 -15.92 -5.47
C HIS A 194 -28.47 -17.05 -6.12
N ASP A 195 -27.79 -16.79 -7.23
CA ASP A 195 -27.05 -17.81 -7.97
C ASP A 195 -25.57 -17.89 -7.55
N ALA A 196 -25.08 -19.13 -7.40
CA ALA A 196 -23.71 -19.39 -6.96
C ALA A 196 -22.67 -18.84 -7.95
N ALA A 197 -22.93 -18.91 -9.26
CA ALA A 197 -22.00 -18.38 -10.25
C ALA A 197 -21.83 -16.86 -10.13
N HIS A 198 -22.93 -16.15 -9.84
CA HIS A 198 -22.92 -14.70 -9.64
C HIS A 198 -22.23 -14.30 -8.34
N PHE A 199 -22.39 -15.10 -7.28
CA PHE A 199 -21.67 -14.90 -6.01
C PHE A 199 -20.16 -15.02 -6.17
N PHE A 200 -19.66 -16.07 -6.84
CA PHE A 200 -18.22 -16.24 -7.04
C PHE A 200 -17.62 -15.18 -7.96
N LYS A 201 -18.34 -14.74 -9.01
CA LYS A 201 -17.91 -13.61 -9.85
C LYS A 201 -17.84 -12.30 -9.05
N PHE A 202 -18.83 -12.04 -8.21
CA PHE A 202 -18.86 -10.89 -7.30
C PHE A 202 -17.66 -10.89 -6.36
N LEU A 203 -17.41 -12.02 -5.68
CA LEU A 203 -16.27 -12.19 -4.78
C LEU A 203 -14.94 -11.97 -5.52
N PHE A 204 -14.81 -12.56 -6.71
CA PHE A 204 -13.61 -12.47 -7.52
C PHE A 204 -13.29 -11.03 -7.93
N ILE A 205 -14.28 -10.27 -8.41
CA ILE A 205 -14.09 -8.86 -8.78
C ILE A 205 -13.64 -8.02 -7.57
N LEU A 206 -14.25 -8.22 -6.40
CA LEU A 206 -13.86 -7.49 -5.20
C LEU A 206 -12.45 -7.84 -4.73
N VAL A 207 -12.05 -9.12 -4.83
CA VAL A 207 -10.68 -9.53 -4.53
C VAL A 207 -9.70 -8.86 -5.50
N LEU A 208 -9.99 -8.86 -6.81
CA LEU A 208 -9.15 -8.15 -7.78
C LEU A 208 -9.02 -6.66 -7.47
N TYR A 209 -10.13 -6.01 -7.09
CA TYR A 209 -10.11 -4.61 -6.70
C TYR A 209 -9.27 -4.37 -5.44
N THR A 210 -9.43 -5.19 -4.39
CA THR A 210 -8.59 -5.14 -3.19
C THR A 210 -7.12 -5.31 -3.52
N LEU A 211 -6.77 -6.24 -4.43
CA LEU A 211 -5.39 -6.46 -4.86
C LEU A 211 -4.82 -5.22 -5.58
N ALA A 212 -5.58 -4.66 -6.53
CA ALA A 212 -5.17 -3.46 -7.26
C ALA A 212 -4.94 -2.28 -6.31
N MET A 213 -5.86 -2.06 -5.37
CA MET A 213 -5.78 -0.99 -4.39
C MET A 213 -4.65 -1.19 -3.38
N THR A 214 -4.38 -2.42 -2.97
CA THR A 214 -3.26 -2.73 -2.06
C THR A 214 -1.92 -2.47 -2.77
N LEU A 215 -1.79 -2.86 -4.04
CA LEU A 215 -0.60 -2.59 -4.83
C LEU A 215 -0.37 -1.10 -5.09
N TRP A 216 -1.44 -0.35 -5.36
CA TRP A 216 -1.37 1.11 -5.44
C TRP A 216 -0.85 1.73 -4.14
N ASN A 217 -1.37 1.28 -3.00
CA ASN A 217 -0.91 1.70 -1.68
C ASN A 217 0.56 1.35 -1.40
N PHE A 218 1.01 0.17 -1.82
CA PHE A 218 2.42 -0.22 -1.76
C PHE A 218 3.31 0.62 -2.68
N LEU A 219 2.84 0.95 -3.88
CA LEU A 219 3.54 1.85 -4.80
C LEU A 219 3.78 3.21 -4.16
N LEU A 220 2.73 3.80 -3.57
CA LEU A 220 2.81 5.08 -2.85
C LEU A 220 3.76 5.01 -1.66
N ALA A 221 3.68 3.93 -0.88
CA ALA A 221 4.63 3.69 0.20
C ALA A 221 6.05 3.72 -0.36
N CYS A 222 6.38 2.89 -1.34
CA CYS A 222 7.73 2.79 -1.89
C CYS A 222 8.23 4.08 -2.54
N PHE A 223 7.34 4.87 -3.15
CA PHE A 223 7.70 6.13 -3.81
C PHE A 223 8.08 7.22 -2.81
N PHE A 224 7.18 7.56 -1.89
CA PHE A 224 7.34 8.68 -0.97
C PHE A 224 8.17 8.32 0.26
N LYS A 225 9.15 9.17 0.62
CA LYS A 225 9.95 8.97 1.84
C LYS A 225 9.16 9.27 3.12
N ASN A 226 8.33 10.31 3.08
CA ASN A 226 7.48 10.71 4.20
C ASN A 226 6.17 9.90 4.18
N GLY A 227 5.93 9.14 5.25
CA GLY A 227 4.73 8.32 5.39
C GLY A 227 3.43 9.12 5.45
N GLY A 228 3.43 10.30 6.09
CA GLY A 228 2.24 11.15 6.19
C GLY A 228 1.75 11.63 4.82
N ILE A 229 2.68 12.03 3.95
CA ILE A 229 2.35 12.44 2.57
C ILE A 229 1.80 11.25 1.77
N ALA A 230 2.37 10.05 1.95
CA ALA A 230 1.89 8.85 1.28
C ALA A 230 0.46 8.48 1.70
N ILE A 231 0.15 8.57 3.00
CA ILE A 231 -1.20 8.32 3.53
C ILE A 231 -2.19 9.35 2.99
N LEU A 232 -1.84 10.64 3.04
CA LEU A 232 -2.67 11.72 2.51
C LEU A 232 -3.00 11.50 1.04
N LEU A 233 -1.99 11.18 0.23
CA LEU A 233 -2.18 10.96 -1.21
C LEU A 233 -3.00 9.71 -1.49
N SER A 234 -2.86 8.66 -0.67
CA SER A 234 -3.71 7.48 -0.78
C SER A 234 -5.18 7.80 -0.49
N ALA A 235 -5.46 8.55 0.59
CA ALA A 235 -6.82 8.99 0.90
C ALA A 235 -7.42 9.86 -0.21
N LEU A 236 -6.65 10.82 -0.75
CA LEU A 236 -7.06 11.64 -1.90
C LEU A 236 -7.31 10.79 -3.15
N SER A 237 -6.49 9.76 -3.37
CA SER A 237 -6.69 8.84 -4.50
C SER A 237 -7.95 7.98 -4.35
N ALA A 238 -8.34 7.62 -3.12
CA ALA A 238 -9.60 6.92 -2.85
C ALA A 238 -10.81 7.84 -3.13
N LEU A 239 -10.76 9.10 -2.67
CA LEU A 239 -11.80 10.10 -2.99
C LEU A 239 -11.92 10.35 -4.49
N TYR A 240 -10.80 10.50 -5.18
CA TYR A 240 -10.77 10.62 -6.64
C TYR A 240 -11.46 9.43 -7.31
N GLN A 241 -11.16 8.20 -6.89
CA GLN A 241 -11.81 7.02 -7.47
C GLN A 241 -13.32 7.01 -7.25
N MET A 242 -13.78 7.42 -6.07
CA MET A 242 -15.21 7.53 -5.75
C MET A 242 -15.93 8.51 -6.68
N THR A 243 -15.32 9.67 -6.96
CA THR A 243 -15.90 10.68 -7.85
C THR A 243 -16.00 10.19 -9.30
N PHE A 244 -14.97 9.48 -9.79
CA PHE A 244 -14.88 9.03 -11.18
C PHE A 244 -15.37 7.59 -11.41
N ALA A 245 -16.02 6.96 -10.41
CA ALA A 245 -16.54 5.60 -10.53
C ALA A 245 -17.78 5.50 -11.45
N GLY A 246 -18.44 6.62 -11.76
CA GLY A 246 -19.67 6.67 -12.55
C GLY A 246 -20.96 6.64 -11.71
N PHE A 247 -20.86 6.51 -10.38
CA PHE A 247 -22.02 6.48 -9.47
C PHE A 247 -22.57 7.88 -9.14
N PHE A 248 -21.69 8.83 -8.76
CA PHE A 248 -22.12 10.19 -8.40
C PHE A 248 -22.38 11.08 -9.61
N VAL A 249 -21.57 10.92 -10.65
CA VAL A 249 -21.64 11.68 -11.89
C VAL A 249 -21.68 10.68 -13.02
N HIS A 250 -22.66 10.85 -13.90
CA HIS A 250 -22.79 10.02 -15.09
C HIS A 250 -21.57 10.20 -16.01
N LEU A 251 -21.00 9.09 -16.51
CA LEU A 251 -19.72 9.10 -17.24
C LEU A 251 -19.74 9.98 -18.49
N ASN A 252 -20.89 10.13 -19.16
CA ASN A 252 -21.01 10.95 -20.38
C ASN A 252 -21.09 12.45 -20.11
N ASP A 253 -21.49 12.84 -18.89
CA ASP A 253 -21.68 14.24 -18.50
C ASP A 253 -20.39 14.88 -17.99
N ILE A 254 -19.34 14.07 -17.79
CA ILE A 254 -18.03 14.55 -17.39
C ILE A 254 -17.44 15.42 -18.52
N PRO A 255 -16.97 16.65 -18.21
CA PRO A 255 -16.34 17.54 -19.18
C PRO A 255 -15.20 16.83 -19.94
N PRO A 256 -15.06 17.03 -21.27
CA PRO A 256 -14.07 16.33 -22.09
C PRO A 256 -12.63 16.42 -21.55
N VAL A 257 -12.28 17.56 -20.94
CA VAL A 257 -10.95 17.81 -20.33
C VAL A 257 -10.66 16.87 -19.16
N LEU A 258 -11.67 16.48 -18.38
CA LEU A 258 -11.52 15.58 -17.22
C LEU A 258 -11.92 14.14 -17.54
N ARG A 259 -12.58 13.89 -18.68
CA ARG A 259 -13.10 12.58 -19.05
C ARG A 259 -12.02 11.50 -19.10
N TRP A 260 -10.78 11.84 -19.47
CA TRP A 260 -9.70 10.85 -19.56
C TRP A 260 -9.34 10.24 -18.19
N LEU A 261 -9.57 10.96 -17.09
CA LEU A 261 -9.30 10.48 -15.73
C LEU A 261 -10.17 9.26 -15.39
N GLN A 262 -11.37 9.13 -15.96
CA GLN A 262 -12.23 7.98 -15.70
C GLN A 262 -11.55 6.64 -16.05
N TRP A 263 -10.64 6.65 -17.03
CA TRP A 263 -9.95 5.44 -17.48
C TRP A 263 -8.87 4.97 -16.51
N LEU A 264 -8.37 5.85 -15.65
CA LEU A 264 -7.38 5.54 -14.62
C LEU A 264 -8.01 5.10 -13.29
N CYS A 265 -9.34 5.10 -13.17
CA CYS A 265 -10.06 4.76 -11.95
C CYS A 265 -10.36 3.25 -11.88
N PRO A 266 -9.71 2.46 -11.01
CA PRO A 266 -10.00 1.03 -10.88
C PRO A 266 -11.41 0.77 -10.33
N LEU A 267 -11.94 1.68 -9.51
CA LEU A 267 -13.30 1.57 -8.94
C LEU A 267 -14.38 1.64 -10.02
N LYS A 268 -14.18 2.41 -11.09
CA LYS A 268 -15.10 2.45 -12.24
C LYS A 268 -15.30 1.05 -12.83
N TYR A 269 -14.20 0.38 -13.19
CA TYR A 269 -14.26 -0.95 -13.80
C TYR A 269 -14.81 -2.01 -12.84
N THR A 270 -14.52 -1.85 -11.55
CA THR A 270 -15.07 -2.70 -10.49
C THR A 270 -16.59 -2.55 -10.42
N LEU A 271 -17.09 -1.32 -10.36
CA LEU A 271 -18.52 -1.05 -10.28
C LEU A 271 -19.26 -1.47 -11.56
N GLU A 272 -18.68 -1.21 -12.74
CA GLU A 272 -19.21 -1.65 -14.03
C GLU A 272 -19.32 -3.18 -14.07
N ALA A 273 -18.26 -3.92 -13.72
CA ALA A 273 -18.26 -5.37 -13.71
C ALA A 273 -19.23 -5.98 -12.67
N LEU A 274 -19.32 -5.39 -11.47
CA LEU A 274 -20.26 -5.85 -10.44
C LEU A 274 -21.72 -5.58 -10.85
N SER A 275 -22.00 -4.43 -11.45
CA SER A 275 -23.34 -4.07 -11.93
C SER A 275 -23.78 -4.98 -13.07
N VAL A 276 -22.89 -5.26 -14.03
CA VAL A 276 -23.14 -6.22 -15.13
C VAL A 276 -23.41 -7.62 -14.58
N ASN A 277 -22.65 -8.05 -13.56
CA ASN A 277 -22.87 -9.34 -12.92
C ASN A 277 -24.25 -9.39 -12.23
N GLU A 278 -24.65 -8.35 -11.51
CA GLU A 278 -25.97 -8.30 -10.86
C GLU A 278 -27.10 -8.35 -11.90
N VAL A 279 -27.04 -7.50 -12.92
CA VAL A 279 -28.04 -7.45 -14.01
C VAL A 279 -28.10 -8.75 -14.82
N GLY A 280 -26.96 -9.42 -15.01
CA GLY A 280 -26.84 -10.68 -15.75
C GLY A 280 -27.63 -11.85 -15.13
N SER A 281 -28.08 -11.71 -13.89
CA SER A 281 -28.95 -12.70 -13.24
C SER A 281 -30.41 -12.71 -13.75
N GLY A 282 -30.77 -11.81 -14.67
CA GLY A 282 -32.11 -11.72 -15.26
C GLY A 282 -33.07 -10.82 -14.48
N LEU A 283 -32.55 -9.81 -13.77
CA LEU A 283 -33.37 -8.84 -13.04
C LEU A 283 -34.26 -8.02 -13.98
N THR A 284 -35.57 -8.27 -13.91
CA THR A 284 -36.63 -7.46 -14.51
C THR A 284 -37.13 -6.47 -13.48
N ILE A 285 -36.95 -5.17 -13.73
CA ILE A 285 -37.37 -4.12 -12.81
C ILE A 285 -38.86 -3.87 -13.05
N GLN A 286 -39.65 -4.09 -12.01
CA GLN A 286 -41.09 -3.84 -12.01
C GLN A 286 -41.33 -2.54 -11.24
N ASP A 287 -41.71 -1.48 -11.97
CA ASP A 287 -42.02 -0.20 -11.35
C ASP A 287 -43.29 0.41 -11.95
N THR A 288 -43.91 1.34 -11.23
CA THR A 288 -45.10 2.06 -11.69
C THR A 288 -44.75 3.53 -11.84
N LEU A 289 -44.43 3.97 -13.06
CA LEU A 289 -44.16 5.37 -13.35
C LEU A 289 -45.48 6.08 -13.64
N GLN A 290 -45.88 7.02 -12.77
CA GLN A 290 -47.10 7.83 -12.93
C GLN A 290 -48.40 7.00 -13.12
N GLY A 291 -48.48 5.83 -12.49
CA GLY A 291 -49.63 4.93 -12.60
C GLY A 291 -49.59 3.94 -13.77
N VAL A 292 -48.53 3.96 -14.59
CA VAL A 292 -48.31 2.99 -15.67
C VAL A 292 -47.28 1.95 -15.21
N PRO A 293 -47.61 0.64 -15.21
CA PRO A 293 -46.63 -0.40 -14.92
C PRO A 293 -45.62 -0.47 -16.08
N VAL A 294 -44.34 -0.30 -15.75
CA VAL A 294 -43.22 -0.41 -16.68
C VAL A 294 -42.36 -1.57 -16.23
N ASP A 295 -42.21 -2.56 -17.10
CA ASP A 295 -41.28 -3.66 -16.94
C ASP A 295 -40.07 -3.39 -17.85
N VAL A 296 -38.93 -3.03 -17.24
CA VAL A 296 -37.71 -2.67 -17.96
C VAL A 296 -36.58 -3.60 -17.56
N SER A 297 -35.81 -4.04 -18.56
CA SER A 297 -34.56 -4.75 -18.30
C SER A 297 -33.60 -3.87 -17.50
N ALA A 298 -33.05 -4.41 -16.40
CA ALA A 298 -32.07 -3.69 -15.58
C ALA A 298 -30.81 -3.27 -16.36
N SER A 299 -30.51 -3.91 -17.50
CA SER A 299 -29.41 -3.52 -18.40
C SER A 299 -29.62 -2.15 -19.05
N LEU A 300 -30.86 -1.78 -19.35
CA LEU A 300 -31.19 -0.49 -19.95
C LEU A 300 -31.09 0.63 -18.92
N ILE A 301 -31.60 0.39 -17.71
CA ILE A 301 -31.49 1.35 -16.59
C ILE A 301 -30.02 1.54 -16.19
N MET A 302 -29.24 0.47 -16.13
CA MET A 302 -27.81 0.54 -15.88
C MET A 302 -27.08 1.41 -16.92
N ASN A 303 -27.42 1.27 -18.20
CA ASN A 303 -26.80 2.07 -19.25
C ASN A 303 -27.22 3.55 -19.19
N LEU A 304 -28.51 3.82 -18.95
CA LEU A 304 -29.03 5.18 -18.88
C LEU A 304 -28.59 5.94 -17.64
N LEU A 305 -28.50 5.26 -16.49
CA LEU A 305 -28.23 5.90 -15.20
C LEU A 305 -26.74 6.04 -14.92
N PHE A 306 -25.91 5.11 -15.39
CA PHE A 306 -24.48 5.05 -15.07
C PHE A 306 -23.56 5.01 -16.30
N GLY A 307 -24.07 4.77 -17.50
CA GLY A 307 -23.25 4.64 -18.72
C GLY A 307 -22.54 3.30 -18.87
N PHE A 308 -22.89 2.29 -18.07
CA PHE A 308 -22.25 0.98 -18.08
C PHE A 308 -22.77 0.09 -19.22
N GLY A 309 -21.88 -0.65 -19.87
CA GLY A 309 -22.22 -1.53 -20.98
C GLY A 309 -22.42 -2.98 -20.53
N ALA A 310 -23.54 -3.62 -20.92
CA ALA A 310 -23.88 -4.99 -20.53
C ALA A 310 -22.86 -6.06 -20.97
N ASN A 311 -22.07 -5.80 -22.02
CA ASN A 311 -21.08 -6.75 -22.54
C ASN A 311 -19.64 -6.47 -22.09
N ASN A 312 -19.43 -5.51 -21.18
CA ASN A 312 -18.10 -5.04 -20.81
C ASN A 312 -17.41 -5.85 -19.72
N TYR A 313 -18.09 -6.84 -19.12
CA TYR A 313 -17.57 -7.64 -17.99
C TYR A 313 -16.13 -8.12 -18.20
N TYR A 314 -15.85 -8.80 -19.32
CA TYR A 314 -14.51 -9.35 -19.60
C TYR A 314 -13.46 -8.25 -19.80
N ARG A 315 -13.84 -7.14 -20.45
CA ARG A 315 -12.95 -5.99 -20.64
C ARG A 315 -12.56 -5.41 -19.28
N ASP A 316 -13.53 -5.22 -18.40
CA ASP A 316 -13.31 -4.57 -17.11
C ASP A 316 -12.47 -5.45 -16.17
N VAL A 317 -12.70 -6.77 -16.19
CA VAL A 317 -11.85 -7.74 -15.48
C VAL A 317 -10.42 -7.73 -16.02
N LEU A 318 -10.23 -7.71 -17.35
CA LEU A 318 -8.89 -7.63 -17.95
C LEU A 318 -8.17 -6.33 -17.60
N VAL A 319 -8.89 -5.20 -17.56
CA VAL A 319 -8.33 -3.92 -17.14
C VAL A 319 -7.94 -3.94 -15.66
N LEU A 320 -8.72 -4.58 -14.78
CA LEU A 320 -8.33 -4.77 -13.38
C LEU A 320 -7.04 -5.60 -13.25
N PHE A 321 -6.90 -6.67 -14.04
CA PHE A 321 -5.63 -7.41 -14.13
C PHE A 321 -4.48 -6.53 -14.62
N ALA A 322 -4.72 -5.68 -15.62
CA ALA A 322 -3.72 -4.74 -16.12
C ALA A 322 -3.29 -3.73 -15.04
N PHE A 323 -4.20 -3.24 -14.19
CA PHE A 323 -3.87 -2.40 -13.04
C PHE A 323 -3.00 -3.15 -12.01
N ILE A 324 -3.37 -4.39 -11.67
CA ILE A 324 -2.58 -5.24 -10.76
C ILE A 324 -1.16 -5.42 -11.31
N ALA A 325 -1.03 -5.80 -12.59
CA ALA A 325 0.26 -5.96 -13.22
C ALA A 325 1.06 -4.64 -13.28
N GLY A 326 0.41 -3.55 -13.68
CA GLY A 326 1.02 -2.22 -13.79
C GLY A 326 1.52 -1.69 -12.45
N PHE A 327 0.71 -1.75 -11.41
CA PHE A 327 1.13 -1.35 -10.07
C PHE A 327 2.21 -2.27 -9.51
N GLY A 328 2.07 -3.59 -9.69
CA GLY A 328 3.08 -4.57 -9.27
C GLY A 328 4.45 -4.32 -9.91
N LEU A 329 4.49 -4.15 -11.23
CA LEU A 329 5.71 -3.78 -11.97
C LEU A 329 6.24 -2.42 -11.52
N GLY A 330 5.37 -1.46 -11.25
CA GLY A 330 5.73 -0.16 -10.70
C GLY A 330 6.45 -0.26 -9.35
N VAL A 331 5.95 -1.10 -8.42
CA VAL A 331 6.60 -1.29 -7.12
C VAL A 331 7.99 -1.90 -7.30
N ILE A 332 8.10 -2.94 -8.14
CA ILE A 332 9.38 -3.59 -8.45
C ILE A 332 10.35 -2.58 -9.08
N GLY A 333 9.88 -1.77 -10.02
CA GLY A 333 10.66 -0.74 -10.71
C GLY A 333 11.19 0.33 -9.74
N ILE A 334 10.35 0.86 -8.85
CA ILE A 334 10.78 1.85 -7.84
C ILE A 334 11.81 1.25 -6.89
N VAL A 335 11.58 0.02 -6.44
CA VAL A 335 12.54 -0.67 -5.57
C VAL A 335 13.87 -0.85 -6.30
N TRP A 336 13.85 -1.27 -7.57
CA TRP A 336 15.06 -1.43 -8.37
C TRP A 336 15.82 -0.11 -8.60
N LEU A 337 15.11 0.97 -8.94
CA LEU A 337 15.71 2.31 -9.11
C LEU A 337 16.35 2.81 -7.81
N LYS A 338 15.65 2.72 -6.67
CA LYS A 338 16.20 3.06 -5.35
C LYS A 338 17.33 2.12 -4.91
N VAL A 339 17.44 0.94 -5.51
CA VAL A 339 18.58 0.04 -5.32
C VAL A 339 19.79 0.50 -6.11
N ARG A 340 19.59 0.94 -7.35
CA ARG A 340 20.64 1.43 -8.23
C ARG A 340 21.25 2.75 -7.78
N GLU A 341 20.46 3.67 -7.26
CA GLU A 341 20.88 5.03 -6.88
C GLU A 341 21.79 5.09 -5.63
N ARG A 342 21.98 3.97 -4.91
CA ARG A 342 22.83 3.90 -3.70
C ARG A 342 24.00 2.93 -3.81
N ARG A 343 24.36 2.50 -5.02
CA ARG A 343 25.65 1.84 -5.30
C ARG A 343 26.63 2.89 -5.81
#